data_AF-A0A0D6LVN3-F1
#
_entry.id   AF-A0A0D6LVN3-F1
#
_cell.length_a   1.000
_cell.length_b   1.000
_cell.length_c   1.000
_cell.angle_alpha   90.00
_cell.angle_beta   90.00
_cell.angle_gamma   90.00
#
_symmetry.space_group_name_H-M   'P 1'
#
loop_
_entity.id
_entity.type
_entity.pdbx_description
1 polymer ?
#
loop_
_entity_poly.entity_id
_entity_poly.type
_entity_poly.pdbx_seq_one_letter_code
_entity_poly.pdbx_strand_id
1 'polypeptide(L)'
;MPAEVNVPLTTYERLEKYKNEFTNALRHPDSPEWFSKEVNEKLKKDLLWAAPYDARFPQPRKQRQCFAYYVDYHRCNELMGTDYKPCKFFQNVYRDICPNFWIERWDELIEEGRFPAKFDR
;
A
#
# COMPACT_ATOMS: atom_id res chain seq x y z
N MET A 1 14.50 21.37 1.22
CA MET A 1 14.68 19.98 0.72
C MET A 1 13.56 19.16 1.33
N PRO A 2 12.72 18.46 0.57
CA PRO A 2 11.69 17.63 1.19
C PRO A 2 12.41 16.61 2.07
N ALA A 3 12.04 16.56 3.35
CA ALA A 3 12.59 15.61 4.31
C ALA A 3 12.56 14.20 3.72
N GLU A 4 13.59 13.40 3.96
CA GLU A 4 13.63 12.00 3.54
C GLU A 4 12.53 11.21 4.27
N VAL A 5 11.31 11.25 3.74
CA VAL A 5 10.19 10.48 4.26
C VAL A 5 10.41 9.03 3.85
N ASN A 6 10.70 8.18 4.83
CA ASN A 6 10.83 6.74 4.63
C ASN A 6 9.44 6.11 4.46
N VAL A 7 9.17 5.53 3.30
CA VAL A 7 7.91 4.84 3.01
C VAL A 7 7.99 3.40 3.54
N PRO A 8 7.05 2.97 4.38
CA PRO A 8 7.04 1.61 4.91
C PRO A 8 6.87 0.58 3.79
N LEU A 9 7.53 -0.58 3.96
CA LEU A 9 7.41 -1.71 3.04
C LEU A 9 6.03 -2.35 3.12
N THR A 10 5.53 -2.82 1.97
CA THR A 10 4.28 -3.58 1.87
C THR A 10 4.43 -4.98 2.47
N THR A 11 3.30 -5.65 2.73
CA THR A 11 3.28 -7.07 3.15
C THR A 11 4.07 -7.95 2.19
N TYR A 12 3.83 -7.76 0.89
CA TYR A 12 4.47 -8.51 -0.17
C TYR A 12 5.99 -8.32 -0.16
N GLU A 13 6.47 -7.08 -0.09
CA GLU A 13 7.91 -6.78 -0.04
C GLU A 13 8.59 -7.35 1.21
N ARG A 14 7.90 -7.31 2.35
CA ARG A 14 8.38 -7.94 3.59
C ARG A 14 8.47 -9.45 3.42
N LEU A 15 7.46 -10.09 2.83
CA LEU A 15 7.44 -11.53 2.56
C LEU A 15 8.57 -11.95 1.60
N GLU A 16 8.82 -11.18 0.55
CA GLU A 16 9.95 -11.44 -0.36
C GLU A 16 11.29 -11.36 0.36
N LYS A 17 11.47 -10.35 1.22
CA LYS A 17 12.67 -10.25 2.07
C LYS A 17 12.82 -11.48 2.94
N TYR A 18 11.75 -11.90 3.64
CA TYR A 18 11.78 -13.11 4.44
C TYR A 18 12.08 -14.34 3.60
N LYS A 19 11.47 -14.48 2.40
CA LYS A 19 11.69 -15.58 1.43
C LYS A 19 13.17 -15.79 1.13
N ASN A 20 13.89 -14.70 0.90
CA ASN A 20 15.32 -14.73 0.57
C ASN A 20 16.21 -15.04 1.79
N GLU A 21 15.70 -14.83 3.01
CA GLU A 21 16.41 -15.03 4.28
C GLU A 21 16.05 -16.40 4.97
N PHE A 22 15.28 -17.31 4.34
CA PHE A 22 14.50 -18.34 5.05
C PHE A 22 15.26 -19.37 5.92
N THR A 23 14.82 -19.47 7.17
CA THR A 23 14.28 -20.71 7.81
C THR A 23 13.32 -20.42 8.98
N ASN A 24 13.22 -19.17 9.49
CA ASN A 24 12.45 -18.88 10.71
C ASN A 24 11.17 -18.02 10.53
N ALA A 25 10.73 -17.69 9.31
CA ALA A 25 9.65 -16.70 9.13
C ALA A 25 8.22 -17.27 9.33
N LEU A 26 8.01 -18.55 9.06
CA LEU A 26 6.73 -19.23 9.27
C LEU A 26 6.89 -20.26 10.39
N ARG A 27 6.11 -20.09 11.47
CA ARG A 27 6.15 -21.03 12.60
C ARG A 27 5.69 -22.41 12.14
N HIS A 28 6.25 -23.45 12.75
CA HIS A 28 5.70 -24.79 12.62
C HIS A 28 4.37 -24.88 13.39
N PRO A 29 3.31 -25.49 12.83
CA PRO A 29 2.02 -25.66 13.52
C PRO A 29 2.13 -26.35 14.89
N ASP A 30 3.10 -27.26 15.01
CA ASP A 30 3.32 -28.05 16.23
C ASP A 30 4.23 -27.37 17.27
N SER A 31 4.63 -26.11 17.04
CA SER A 31 5.49 -25.42 18.02
C SER A 31 4.68 -24.96 19.24
N PRO A 32 5.24 -25.01 20.46
CA PRO A 32 4.59 -24.47 21.66
C PRO A 32 4.24 -22.98 21.56
N GLU A 33 4.92 -22.27 20.65
CA GLU A 33 4.77 -20.84 20.41
C GLU A 33 3.64 -20.47 19.45
N TRP A 34 2.96 -21.47 18.85
CA TRP A 34 1.90 -21.26 17.88
C TRP A 34 0.75 -20.40 18.44
N PHE A 35 0.35 -20.66 19.68
CA PHE A 35 -0.74 -19.95 20.36
C PHE A 35 -0.27 -18.79 21.27
N SER A 36 1.03 -18.46 21.28
CA SER A 36 1.53 -17.37 22.12
C SER A 36 1.09 -16.00 21.61
N LYS A 37 0.44 -15.22 22.49
CA LYS A 37 -0.03 -13.86 22.19
C LYS A 37 1.11 -12.91 21.81
N GLU A 38 2.22 -12.97 22.54
CA GLU A 38 3.37 -12.07 22.36
C GLU A 38 3.99 -12.24 20.97
N VAL A 39 4.17 -13.49 20.56
CA VAL A 39 4.74 -13.81 19.26
C VAL A 39 3.78 -13.41 18.14
N ASN A 40 2.46 -13.56 18.34
CA ASN A 40 1.42 -13.13 17.40
C ASN A 40 1.39 -11.61 17.20
N GLU A 41 1.48 -10.83 18.28
CA GLU A 41 1.54 -9.37 18.19
C GLU A 41 2.82 -8.88 17.53
N LYS A 42 3.95 -9.51 17.81
CA LYS A 42 5.23 -9.21 17.15
C LYS A 42 5.16 -9.49 15.66
N LEU A 43 4.68 -10.67 15.27
CA LEU A 43 4.54 -11.05 13.86
C LEU A 43 3.57 -10.13 13.11
N LYS A 44 2.47 -9.70 13.75
CA LYS A 44 1.54 -8.73 13.17
C LYS A 44 2.22 -7.39 12.87
N LYS A 45 3.12 -6.92 13.73
CA LYS A 45 3.85 -5.64 13.52
C LYS A 45 4.93 -5.78 12.43
N ASP A 46 5.66 -6.89 12.48
CA ASP A 46 6.82 -7.11 11.63
C ASP A 46 6.41 -7.46 10.19
N LEU A 47 5.40 -8.32 10.02
CA LEU A 47 5.04 -8.90 8.73
C LEU A 47 3.87 -8.19 8.05
N LEU A 48 2.85 -7.80 8.81
CA LEU A 48 1.64 -7.22 8.24
C LEU A 48 1.78 -5.71 8.02
N TRP A 49 1.37 -5.28 6.84
CA TRP A 49 1.15 -3.89 6.46
C TRP A 49 -0.36 -3.72 6.26
N ALA A 50 -0.86 -2.55 6.63
CA ALA A 50 -2.23 -2.14 6.35
C ALA A 50 -2.23 -0.63 6.13
N ALA A 51 -3.03 -0.17 5.16
CA ALA A 51 -3.27 1.24 4.95
C ALA A 51 -3.71 1.94 6.25
N PRO A 52 -3.16 3.12 6.58
CA PRO A 52 -3.51 3.84 7.79
C PRO A 52 -4.94 4.39 7.70
N TYR A 53 -5.51 4.68 8.87
CA TYR A 53 -6.81 5.35 8.96
C TYR A 53 -6.70 6.79 8.46
N ASP A 54 -7.46 7.14 7.42
CA ASP A 54 -7.57 8.50 6.92
C ASP A 54 -8.82 9.17 7.51
N ALA A 55 -8.60 10.20 8.35
CA ALA A 55 -9.66 10.96 9.00
C ALA A 55 -10.55 11.73 8.01
N ARG A 56 -10.11 11.97 6.76
CA ARG A 56 -10.94 12.56 5.69
C ARG A 56 -12.07 11.62 5.25
N PHE A 57 -11.89 10.32 5.45
CA PHE A 57 -12.83 9.28 5.02
C PHE A 57 -13.26 8.39 6.20
N PRO A 58 -14.00 8.93 7.19
CA PRO A 58 -14.42 8.19 8.38
C PRO A 58 -15.51 7.15 8.09
N GLN A 59 -16.14 7.23 6.91
CA GLN A 59 -17.25 6.37 6.54
C GLN A 59 -16.78 4.93 6.25
N PRO A 60 -17.64 3.92 6.50
CA PRO A 60 -17.35 2.53 6.13
C PRO A 60 -17.18 2.32 4.62
N ARG A 61 -17.77 3.20 3.81
CA ARG A 61 -17.71 3.20 2.35
C ARG A 61 -16.39 3.82 1.88
N LYS A 62 -15.45 2.98 1.44
CA LYS A 62 -14.07 3.36 1.09
C LYS A 62 -13.85 3.70 -0.38
N GLN A 63 -14.90 3.74 -1.19
CA GLN A 63 -14.83 4.04 -2.63
C GLN A 63 -14.18 5.40 -2.92
N ARG A 64 -14.55 6.44 -2.16
CA ARG A 64 -13.96 7.79 -2.30
C ARG A 64 -12.50 7.84 -1.86
N GLN A 65 -12.15 7.07 -0.83
CA GLN A 65 -10.76 6.94 -0.37
C GLN A 65 -9.92 6.30 -1.47
N CYS A 66 -10.34 5.15 -1.99
CA CYS A 66 -9.67 4.46 -3.09
C CYS A 66 -9.42 5.39 -4.30
N PHE A 67 -10.46 6.06 -4.80
CA PHE A 67 -10.32 6.96 -5.95
C PHE A 67 -9.39 8.15 -5.67
N ALA A 68 -9.47 8.76 -4.47
CA ALA A 68 -8.61 9.88 -4.12
C ALA A 68 -7.13 9.47 -4.08
N TYR A 69 -6.80 8.33 -3.46
CA TYR A 69 -5.42 7.85 -3.38
C TYR A 69 -4.85 7.43 -4.75
N TYR A 70 -5.68 6.90 -5.65
CA TYR A 70 -5.27 6.61 -7.03
C TYR A 70 -4.91 7.91 -7.78
N VAL A 71 -5.77 8.93 -7.72
CA VAL A 71 -5.51 10.23 -8.36
C VAL A 71 -4.28 10.91 -7.74
N ASP A 72 -4.12 10.85 -6.42
CA ASP A 72 -2.99 11.45 -5.70
C ASP A 72 -1.65 10.79 -6.10
N TYR A 73 -1.63 9.49 -6.37
CA TYR A 73 -0.44 8.79 -6.89
C TYR A 73 -0.01 9.34 -8.26
N HIS A 74 -0.93 9.41 -9.21
CA HIS A 74 -0.62 9.91 -10.56
C HIS A 74 -0.27 11.41 -10.54
N ARG A 75 -0.97 12.22 -9.74
CA ARG A 75 -0.61 13.63 -9.51
C ARG A 75 0.80 13.77 -8.92
N CYS A 76 1.15 12.93 -7.94
CA CYS A 76 2.46 12.96 -7.31
C CYS A 76 3.58 12.70 -8.34
N ASN A 77 3.39 11.70 -9.21
CA ASN A 77 4.36 11.39 -10.27
C ASN A 77 4.50 12.52 -11.28
N GLU A 78 3.41 13.19 -11.66
CA GLU A 78 3.43 14.30 -12.62
C GLU A 78 4.13 15.55 -12.06
N LEU A 79 3.83 15.92 -10.80
CA LEU A 79 4.36 17.14 -10.18
C LEU A 79 5.78 16.99 -9.63
N MET A 80 6.09 15.83 -9.04
CA MET A 80 7.36 15.60 -8.32
C MET A 80 8.35 14.74 -9.10
N GLY A 81 7.90 14.09 -10.18
CA GLY A 81 8.67 13.13 -10.96
C GLY A 81 8.57 11.70 -10.42
N THR A 82 8.90 10.73 -11.28
CA THR A 82 8.79 9.27 -10.99
C THR A 82 9.68 8.79 -9.84
N ASP A 83 10.78 9.50 -9.57
CA ASP A 83 11.79 9.09 -8.59
C ASP A 83 11.47 9.57 -7.16
N TYR A 84 10.36 10.28 -6.97
CA TYR A 84 9.97 10.80 -5.67
C TYR A 84 9.45 9.67 -4.77
N LYS A 85 10.33 9.15 -3.90
CA LYS A 85 10.05 8.03 -2.97
C LYS A 85 8.70 8.14 -2.24
N PRO A 86 8.26 9.32 -1.73
CA PRO A 86 6.98 9.43 -1.04
C PRO A 86 5.75 9.14 -1.90
N CYS A 87 5.81 9.23 -3.24
CA CYS A 87 4.70 8.84 -4.10
C CYS A 87 4.32 7.36 -3.93
N LYS A 88 5.30 6.50 -3.60
CA LYS A 88 5.08 5.08 -3.33
C LYS A 88 4.09 4.83 -2.18
N PHE A 89 3.97 5.77 -1.24
CA PHE A 89 2.98 5.65 -0.16
C PHE A 89 1.54 5.64 -0.72
N PHE A 90 1.22 6.54 -1.65
CA PHE A 90 -0.10 6.57 -2.28
C PHE A 90 -0.36 5.28 -3.05
N GLN A 91 0.67 4.74 -3.71
CA GLN A 91 0.61 3.46 -4.41
C GLN A 91 0.23 2.29 -3.50
N ASN A 92 0.92 2.18 -2.37
CA ASN A 92 0.66 1.12 -1.39
C ASN A 92 -0.79 1.23 -0.87
N VAL A 93 -1.26 2.44 -0.56
CA VAL A 93 -2.59 2.65 0.01
C VAL A 93 -3.72 2.35 -0.98
N TYR A 94 -3.64 2.81 -2.24
CA TYR A 94 -4.72 2.52 -3.18
C TYR A 94 -4.75 1.03 -3.54
N ARG A 95 -3.59 0.34 -3.64
CA ARG A 95 -3.54 -1.10 -3.91
C ARG A 95 -4.15 -1.94 -2.78
N ASP A 96 -4.06 -1.49 -1.54
CA ASP A 96 -4.67 -2.19 -0.40
C ASP A 96 -6.19 -2.02 -0.34
N ILE A 97 -6.72 -0.88 -0.80
CA ILE A 97 -8.14 -0.51 -0.62
C ILE A 97 -8.96 -0.76 -1.88
N CYS A 98 -8.38 -0.54 -3.07
CA CYS A 98 -9.08 -0.61 -4.33
C CYS A 98 -9.18 -2.06 -4.85
N PRO A 99 -10.34 -2.47 -5.39
CA PRO A 99 -10.42 -3.69 -6.17
C PRO A 99 -9.56 -3.60 -7.45
N ASN A 100 -8.88 -4.68 -7.81
CA ASN A 100 -7.99 -4.71 -9.00
C ASN A 100 -8.72 -4.32 -10.29
N PHE A 101 -9.96 -4.78 -10.49
CA PHE A 101 -10.74 -4.45 -11.70
C PHE A 101 -11.08 -2.96 -11.84
N TRP A 102 -11.04 -2.17 -10.75
CA TRP A 102 -11.16 -0.71 -10.85
C TRP A 102 -9.87 -0.09 -11.32
N ILE A 103 -8.74 -0.57 -10.80
CA ILE A 103 -7.41 -0.08 -11.16
C ILE A 103 -7.17 -0.34 -12.64
N GLU A 104 -7.37 -1.58 -13.10
CA GLU A 104 -7.19 -1.97 -14.51
C GLU A 104 -8.04 -1.09 -15.45
N ARG A 105 -9.32 -0.89 -15.11
CA ARG A 105 -10.20 -0.03 -15.91
C ARG A 105 -9.78 1.43 -15.90
N TRP A 106 -9.26 1.94 -14.78
CA TRP A 106 -8.77 3.31 -14.71
C TRP A 106 -7.48 3.48 -15.49
N ASP A 107 -6.58 2.49 -15.45
CA ASP A 107 -5.35 2.48 -16.22
C ASP A 107 -5.66 2.50 -17.73
N GLU A 108 -6.60 1.68 -18.21
CA GLU A 108 -7.10 1.71 -19.59
C GLU A 108 -7.63 3.10 -19.98
N LEU A 109 -8.42 3.74 -19.10
CA LEU A 109 -8.96 5.08 -19.35
C LEU A 109 -7.88 6.17 -19.37
N ILE A 110 -6.79 6.00 -18.61
CA ILE A 110 -5.64 6.90 -18.66
C ILE A 110 -4.89 6.73 -19.98
N GLU A 111 -4.65 5.49 -20.41
CA GLU A 111 -4.01 5.19 -21.70
C GLU A 111 -4.82 5.73 -22.89
N GLU A 112 -6.15 5.65 -22.83
CA GLU A 112 -7.06 6.24 -23.82
C GLU A 112 -7.15 7.77 -23.73
N GLY A 113 -6.62 8.41 -22.68
CA GLY A 113 -6.75 9.85 -22.44
C GLY A 113 -8.18 10.29 -22.09
N ARG A 114 -9.02 9.36 -21.62
CA ARG A 114 -10.44 9.57 -21.29
C ARG A 114 -10.73 9.63 -19.79
N PHE A 115 -9.69 9.56 -18.96
CA PHE A 115 -9.83 9.59 -17.51
C PHE A 115 -10.43 10.93 -17.02
N PRO A 116 -11.42 10.93 -16.11
CA PRO A 116 -12.16 12.13 -15.75
C PRO A 116 -11.39 13.11 -14.84
N ALA A 117 -10.31 12.68 -14.18
CA ALA A 117 -9.54 13.55 -13.29
C ALA A 117 -8.33 14.17 -14.01
N LYS A 118 -7.93 15.36 -13.57
CA LYS A 118 -6.72 16.04 -14.04
C LYS A 118 -5.58 15.82 -13.06
N PHE A 119 -4.40 15.51 -13.59
CA PHE A 119 -3.17 15.31 -12.80
C PHE A 119 -2.33 16.59 -12.67
N ASP A 120 -2.47 17.55 -13.59
CA ASP A 120 -1.67 18.77 -13.70
C ASP A 120 -1.94 19.86 -12.64
N ARG A 121 -2.74 19.59 -11.62
CA ARG A 121 -3.19 20.59 -10.64
C ARG A 121 -2.73 20.26 -9.22
#